data_AF-A0A1B7T7I3-F1
#
_entry.id   AF-A0A1B7T7I3-F1
#
_cell.length_a   1.000
_cell.length_b   1.000
_cell.length_c   1.000
_cell.angle_alpha   90.00
_cell.angle_beta   90.00
_cell.angle_gamma   90.00
#
_symmetry.space_group_name_H-M   'P 1'
#
loop_
_entity.id
_entity.type
_entity.pdbx_description
1 polymer ?
#
loop_
_entity_poly.entity_id
_entity_poly.type
_entity_poly.pdbx_seq_one_letter_code
_entity_poly.pdbx_strand_id
1 'polypeptide(L)'
;MSVGTLTINFKFPVVKYNDLILARYINLSKEGSLDIAVVDDKSIKFQSELKLASGTTLLDNDVFVELAKFTEQKELDLDLYKLANEKLTLKKFDVLNEELLKLNSLLDLRTYIKDTVEFGLEDILVWGILRSNGLMGSILKNKNYINLTRWYNHMELYPVLGESHQFIQQECKNLKTSQKLKNAAEGKKKEGHKANFDIDLPGAKIGEVVTRFPPEPSGYLHIGHAKAALLNQYFANQFKGKLLIRFDDTNPSKEKEEYEQSIIEDLALMEIKGDALSYTSDHFDLIYDYALQMIKEGKAYCDDTDVETMREERGEGIKSKRRDRSVEENLRIFTEEMKNGTEEGLKN
;
A
#
# COMPACT_ATOMS: atom_id res chain seq x y z
N MET A 1 -29.07 -14.99 -27.29
CA MET A 1 -29.28 -15.41 -25.89
C MET A 1 -27.93 -15.45 -25.22
N SER A 2 -27.84 -14.98 -23.97
CA SER A 2 -26.58 -14.99 -23.24
C SER A 2 -26.11 -16.43 -23.02
N VAL A 3 -24.83 -16.71 -23.29
CA VAL A 3 -24.25 -18.05 -23.09
C VAL A 3 -23.82 -18.27 -21.63
N GLY A 4 -23.71 -17.19 -20.86
CA GLY A 4 -23.38 -17.22 -19.45
C GLY A 4 -23.09 -15.82 -18.88
N THR A 5 -22.82 -15.78 -17.59
CA THR A 5 -22.43 -14.56 -16.87
C THR A 5 -21.01 -14.70 -16.34
N LEU A 6 -20.11 -13.82 -16.77
CA LEU A 6 -18.79 -13.65 -16.17
C LEU A 6 -18.87 -12.61 -15.06
N THR A 7 -18.43 -12.97 -13.86
CA THR A 7 -18.32 -12.07 -12.72
C THR A 7 -16.85 -11.82 -12.39
N ILE A 8 -16.41 -10.57 -12.34
CA ILE A 8 -15.04 -10.17 -11.98
C ILE A 8 -15.02 -9.47 -10.61
N ASN A 9 -14.17 -9.92 -9.70
CA ASN A 9 -13.98 -9.28 -8.40
C ASN A 9 -12.88 -8.21 -8.44
N PHE A 10 -13.29 -6.94 -8.39
CA PHE A 10 -12.36 -5.81 -8.46
C PHE A 10 -11.60 -5.55 -7.14
N LYS A 11 -12.09 -6.07 -6.00
CA LYS A 11 -11.43 -5.90 -4.68
C LYS A 11 -10.33 -6.93 -4.42
N PHE A 12 -10.17 -7.90 -5.31
CA PHE A 12 -9.14 -8.91 -5.15
C PHE A 12 -7.74 -8.30 -5.42
N PRO A 13 -6.68 -8.71 -4.71
CA PRO A 13 -5.33 -8.17 -4.91
C PRO A 13 -4.75 -8.29 -6.32
N VAL A 14 -5.24 -9.25 -7.10
CA VAL A 14 -4.92 -9.49 -8.51
C VAL A 14 -6.25 -9.60 -9.25
N VAL A 15 -6.49 -8.67 -10.17
CA VAL A 15 -7.72 -8.65 -10.98
C VAL A 15 -7.47 -9.45 -12.25
N LYS A 16 -8.36 -10.39 -12.57
CA LYS A 16 -8.30 -11.22 -13.79
C LYS A 16 -8.69 -10.44 -15.04
N TYR A 17 -7.83 -9.51 -15.48
CA TYR A 17 -8.04 -8.74 -16.70
C TYR A 17 -8.07 -9.62 -17.95
N ASN A 18 -7.31 -10.72 -17.97
CA ASN A 18 -7.31 -11.69 -19.06
C ASN A 18 -8.73 -12.24 -19.32
N ASP A 19 -9.47 -12.62 -18.27
CA ASP A 19 -10.83 -13.15 -18.39
C ASP A 19 -11.81 -12.07 -18.84
N LEU A 20 -11.69 -10.86 -18.27
CA LEU A 20 -12.51 -9.71 -18.67
C LEU A 20 -12.32 -9.36 -20.15
N ILE A 21 -11.06 -9.24 -20.58
CA ILE A 21 -10.71 -8.84 -21.94
C ILE A 21 -11.21 -9.91 -22.91
N LEU A 22 -11.03 -11.19 -22.59
CA LEU A 22 -11.51 -12.28 -23.44
C LEU A 22 -13.04 -12.27 -23.56
N ALA A 23 -13.78 -12.08 -22.47
CA ALA A 23 -15.23 -11.95 -22.55
C ALA A 23 -15.70 -10.72 -23.35
N ARG A 24 -15.01 -9.57 -23.18
CA ARG A 24 -15.27 -8.38 -24.02
C ARG A 24 -14.96 -8.65 -25.49
N TYR A 25 -13.90 -9.41 -25.77
CA TYR A 25 -13.51 -9.80 -27.12
C TYR A 25 -14.55 -10.71 -27.78
N ILE A 26 -15.02 -11.74 -27.08
CA ILE A 26 -16.12 -12.61 -27.53
C ILE A 26 -17.38 -11.80 -27.84
N ASN A 27 -17.70 -10.80 -26.99
CA ASN A 27 -18.85 -9.93 -27.23
C ASN A 27 -18.73 -9.08 -28.50
N LEU A 28 -17.53 -8.88 -29.05
CA LEU A 28 -17.33 -8.20 -30.34
C LEU A 28 -17.59 -9.13 -31.54
N SER A 29 -17.34 -10.45 -31.41
CA SER A 29 -17.36 -11.41 -32.51
C SER A 29 -18.73 -12.08 -32.79
N LYS A 30 -19.82 -11.61 -32.16
CA LYS A 30 -21.24 -12.01 -32.38
C LYS A 30 -21.63 -13.47 -32.08
N GLU A 31 -20.71 -14.40 -31.78
CA GLU A 31 -21.05 -15.76 -31.33
C GLU A 31 -21.37 -15.80 -29.83
N GLY A 32 -22.58 -15.37 -29.47
CA GLY A 32 -23.09 -15.46 -28.10
C GLY A 32 -22.59 -14.33 -27.19
N SER A 33 -23.52 -13.52 -26.67
CA SER A 33 -23.18 -12.48 -25.71
C SER A 33 -22.91 -13.11 -24.34
N LEU A 34 -21.80 -12.77 -23.69
CA LEU A 34 -21.57 -12.99 -22.27
C LEU A 34 -22.03 -11.76 -21.49
N ASP A 35 -22.85 -11.98 -20.48
CA ASP A 35 -23.13 -10.93 -19.50
C ASP A 35 -21.90 -10.73 -18.62
N ILE A 36 -21.40 -9.50 -18.51
CA ILE A 36 -20.25 -9.17 -17.68
C ILE A 36 -20.72 -8.41 -16.45
N ALA A 37 -20.56 -9.03 -15.29
CA ALA A 37 -20.82 -8.43 -13.99
C ALA A 37 -19.50 -8.12 -13.28
N VAL A 38 -19.50 -7.06 -12.49
CA VAL A 38 -18.39 -6.72 -11.58
C VAL A 38 -18.90 -6.80 -10.16
N VAL A 39 -18.08 -7.27 -9.23
CA VAL A 39 -18.35 -7.22 -7.79
C VAL A 39 -17.25 -6.45 -7.06
N ASP A 40 -17.66 -5.73 -6.02
CA ASP A 40 -16.82 -4.87 -5.18
C ASP A 40 -16.86 -5.39 -3.73
N ASP A 41 -16.51 -6.66 -3.51
CA ASP A 41 -16.65 -7.35 -2.22
C ASP A 41 -15.38 -8.13 -1.82
N LYS A 42 -14.82 -7.79 -0.66
CA LYS A 42 -13.63 -8.45 -0.09
C LYS A 42 -13.91 -9.84 0.50
N SER A 43 -15.18 -10.15 0.78
CA SER A 43 -15.59 -11.45 1.35
C SER A 43 -15.62 -12.56 0.30
N ILE A 44 -15.78 -12.19 -0.98
CA ILE A 44 -15.74 -13.11 -2.11
C ILE A 44 -14.29 -13.56 -2.34
N LYS A 45 -14.09 -14.88 -2.32
CA LYS A 45 -12.76 -15.51 -2.37
C LYS A 45 -12.28 -15.91 -3.77
N PHE A 46 -13.07 -15.64 -4.82
CA PHE A 46 -12.65 -15.81 -6.20
C PHE A 46 -12.30 -14.46 -6.85
N GLN A 47 -11.41 -14.49 -7.84
CA GLN A 47 -11.02 -13.39 -8.72
C GLN A 47 -11.99 -13.25 -9.88
N SER A 48 -12.38 -14.39 -10.46
CA SER A 48 -13.36 -14.48 -11.54
C SER A 48 -14.26 -15.71 -11.38
N GLU A 49 -15.52 -15.59 -11.81
CA GLU A 49 -16.50 -16.68 -11.83
C GLU A 49 -17.24 -16.66 -13.17
N LEU A 50 -17.32 -17.79 -13.86
CA LEU A 50 -18.15 -17.95 -15.05
C LEU A 50 -19.30 -18.91 -14.75
N LYS A 51 -20.53 -18.42 -14.88
CA LYS A 51 -21.77 -19.20 -14.79
C LYS A 51 -22.36 -19.38 -16.18
N LEU A 52 -22.28 -20.59 -16.72
CA LEU A 52 -22.85 -20.91 -18.02
C LEU A 52 -24.37 -21.13 -17.92
N ALA A 53 -25.09 -20.86 -19.01
CA ALA A 53 -26.53 -21.13 -19.09
C ALA A 53 -26.89 -22.62 -18.93
N SER A 54 -25.92 -23.53 -19.12
CA SER A 54 -26.05 -24.97 -18.85
C SER A 54 -26.10 -25.32 -17.36
N GLY A 55 -25.82 -24.36 -16.47
CA GLY A 55 -25.73 -24.56 -15.02
C GLY A 55 -24.31 -24.82 -14.49
N THR A 56 -23.32 -24.98 -15.37
CA THR A 56 -21.90 -25.14 -14.98
C THR A 56 -21.35 -23.84 -14.41
N THR A 57 -20.66 -23.91 -13.27
CA THR A 57 -19.94 -22.78 -12.65
C THR A 57 -18.44 -23.08 -12.61
N LEU A 58 -17.62 -22.15 -13.07
CA LEU A 58 -16.16 -22.23 -13.08
C LEU A 58 -15.56 -21.02 -12.37
N LEU A 59 -14.37 -21.19 -11.79
CA LEU A 59 -13.70 -20.17 -10.99
C LEU A 59 -12.26 -19.96 -11.44
N ASP A 60 -11.79 -18.72 -11.34
CA ASP A 60 -10.41 -18.29 -11.50
C ASP A 60 -9.72 -18.84 -12.76
N ASN A 61 -8.78 -19.77 -12.61
CA ASN A 61 -7.97 -20.27 -13.71
C ASN A 61 -8.84 -21.00 -14.75
N ASP A 62 -9.88 -21.72 -14.33
CA ASP A 62 -10.73 -22.50 -15.23
C ASP A 62 -11.59 -21.61 -16.14
N VAL A 63 -11.79 -20.33 -15.76
CA VAL A 63 -12.62 -19.38 -16.51
C VAL A 63 -12.03 -19.10 -17.88
N PHE A 64 -10.74 -18.74 -17.97
CA PHE A 64 -10.11 -18.39 -19.24
C PHE A 64 -10.16 -19.53 -20.26
N VAL A 65 -9.92 -20.76 -19.79
CA VAL A 65 -9.91 -21.97 -20.64
C VAL A 65 -11.29 -22.25 -21.21
N GLU A 66 -12.35 -22.06 -20.41
CA GLU A 66 -13.71 -22.21 -20.90
C GLU A 66 -14.10 -21.08 -21.86
N LEU A 67 -13.72 -19.83 -21.55
CA LEU A 67 -13.98 -18.68 -22.42
C LEU A 67 -13.32 -18.85 -23.80
N ALA A 68 -12.11 -19.42 -23.85
CA ALA A 68 -11.39 -19.65 -25.11
C ALA A 68 -12.18 -20.54 -26.10
N LYS A 69 -13.03 -21.45 -25.61
CA LYS A 69 -13.87 -22.33 -26.45
C LYS A 69 -14.93 -21.57 -27.25
N PHE A 70 -15.27 -20.35 -26.84
CA PHE A 70 -16.20 -19.46 -27.55
C PHE A 70 -15.49 -18.56 -28.57
N THR A 71 -14.21 -18.82 -28.87
CA THR A 71 -13.48 -18.13 -29.93
C THR A 71 -13.18 -19.07 -31.09
N GLU A 72 -12.93 -18.51 -32.28
CA GLU A 72 -12.56 -19.29 -33.47
C GLU A 72 -11.25 -20.07 -33.26
N GLN A 73 -10.35 -19.55 -32.42
CA GLN A 73 -9.12 -20.22 -31.98
C GLN A 73 -9.43 -21.20 -30.84
N LYS A 74 -9.81 -22.43 -31.18
CA LYS A 74 -10.21 -23.44 -30.17
C LYS A 74 -9.05 -24.01 -29.35
N GLU A 75 -7.81 -23.87 -29.80
CA GLU A 75 -6.64 -24.45 -29.14
C GLU A 75 -5.82 -23.38 -28.43
N LEU A 76 -5.77 -23.50 -27.10
CA LEU A 76 -4.93 -22.69 -26.24
C LEU A 76 -3.56 -23.38 -26.05
N ASP A 77 -2.48 -22.61 -26.16
CA ASP A 77 -1.15 -23.07 -25.76
C ASP A 77 -1.10 -23.33 -24.24
N LEU A 78 -1.19 -24.61 -23.86
CA LEU A 78 -1.25 -25.03 -22.46
C LEU A 78 0.03 -24.71 -21.69
N ASP A 79 1.18 -24.68 -22.35
CA ASP A 79 2.46 -24.39 -21.72
C ASP A 79 2.57 -22.90 -21.42
N LEU A 80 2.19 -22.05 -22.37
CA LEU A 80 2.08 -20.61 -22.14
C LEU A 80 1.04 -20.29 -21.06
N TYR A 81 -0.07 -21.02 -21.05
CA TYR A 81 -1.12 -20.81 -20.06
C TYR A 81 -0.67 -21.12 -18.63
N LYS A 82 0.06 -22.23 -18.43
CA LYS A 82 0.69 -22.54 -17.14
C LYS A 82 1.71 -21.47 -16.76
N LEU A 83 2.59 -21.11 -17.70
CA LEU A 83 3.63 -20.09 -17.48
C LEU A 83 3.03 -18.77 -17.00
N ALA A 84 1.97 -18.30 -17.65
CA ALA A 84 1.36 -17.03 -17.35
C ALA A 84 0.71 -17.02 -15.94
N ASN A 85 -0.05 -18.07 -15.61
CA ASN A 85 -0.73 -18.16 -14.32
C ASN A 85 0.23 -18.44 -13.15
N GLU A 86 1.29 -19.23 -13.35
CA GLU A 86 2.21 -19.63 -12.28
C GLU A 86 3.37 -18.64 -12.06
N LYS A 87 3.90 -18.04 -13.13
CA LYS A 87 5.11 -17.21 -13.04
C LYS A 87 4.86 -15.73 -13.28
N LEU A 88 4.10 -15.36 -14.32
CA LEU A 88 3.90 -13.94 -14.67
C LEU A 88 2.99 -13.19 -13.68
N THR A 89 2.18 -13.92 -12.91
CA THR A 89 1.34 -13.35 -11.84
C THR A 89 2.14 -13.01 -10.57
N LEU A 90 3.35 -13.59 -10.39
CA LEU A 90 4.13 -13.42 -9.17
C LEU A 90 4.70 -12.00 -9.06
N LYS A 91 4.64 -11.45 -7.84
CA LYS A 91 5.26 -10.16 -7.48
C LYS A 91 6.71 -10.34 -6.98
N LYS A 92 7.44 -11.30 -7.55
CA LYS A 92 8.86 -11.58 -7.22
C LYS A 92 9.72 -11.27 -8.44
N PHE A 93 10.55 -10.24 -8.34
CA PHE A 93 11.30 -9.71 -9.48
C PHE A 93 12.22 -10.75 -10.12
N ASP A 94 12.94 -11.57 -9.35
CA ASP A 94 13.91 -12.53 -9.92
C ASP A 94 13.26 -13.55 -10.86
N VAL A 95 12.13 -14.13 -10.45
CA VAL A 95 11.38 -15.11 -11.23
C VAL A 95 10.72 -14.45 -12.43
N LEU A 96 10.13 -13.27 -12.21
CA LEU A 96 9.47 -12.51 -13.27
C LEU A 96 10.48 -12.06 -14.35
N ASN A 97 11.66 -11.60 -13.94
CA ASN A 97 12.70 -11.11 -14.83
C ASN A 97 13.14 -12.17 -15.85
N GLU A 98 13.38 -13.40 -15.41
CA GLU A 98 13.78 -14.49 -16.31
C GLU A 98 12.73 -14.73 -17.41
N GLU A 99 11.46 -14.81 -17.03
CA GLU A 99 10.38 -15.08 -17.98
C GLU A 99 10.08 -13.89 -18.89
N LEU A 100 10.21 -12.66 -18.39
CA LEU A 100 10.05 -11.46 -19.20
C LEU A 100 11.19 -11.29 -20.22
N LEU A 101 12.41 -11.72 -19.90
CA LEU A 101 13.51 -11.74 -20.87
C LEU A 101 13.25 -12.75 -22.00
N LYS A 102 12.71 -13.93 -21.67
CA LYS A 102 12.29 -14.91 -22.69
C LYS A 102 11.19 -14.36 -23.58
N LEU A 103 10.16 -13.74 -22.98
CA LEU A 103 9.07 -13.11 -23.72
C LEU A 103 9.57 -11.93 -24.59
N ASN A 104 10.48 -11.12 -24.08
CA ASN A 104 11.12 -10.04 -24.84
C ASN A 104 11.91 -10.56 -26.04
N SER A 105 12.60 -11.70 -25.90
CA SER A 105 13.29 -12.36 -27.01
C SER A 105 12.33 -12.98 -28.02
N LEU A 106 11.21 -13.56 -27.56
CA LEU A 106 10.16 -14.10 -28.45
C LEU A 106 9.56 -13.00 -29.33
N LEU A 107 9.36 -11.81 -28.75
CA LEU A 107 8.77 -10.66 -29.40
C LEU A 107 9.77 -9.86 -30.25
N ASP A 108 11.01 -10.32 -30.44
CA ASP A 108 12.03 -9.53 -31.13
C ASP A 108 11.59 -9.12 -32.55
N LEU A 109 11.19 -10.12 -33.35
CA LEU A 109 10.75 -9.95 -34.73
C LEU A 109 9.23 -10.12 -34.91
N ARG A 110 8.45 -10.22 -33.82
CA ARG A 110 7.02 -10.52 -33.88
C ARG A 110 6.16 -9.37 -33.37
N THR A 111 5.07 -9.08 -34.08
CA THR A 111 4.05 -8.13 -33.62
C THR A 111 3.20 -8.71 -32.49
N TYR A 112 2.91 -10.01 -32.55
CA TYR A 112 2.11 -10.76 -31.57
C TYR A 112 2.86 -12.01 -31.10
N ILE A 113 2.41 -12.64 -30.03
CA ILE A 113 3.07 -13.85 -29.48
C ILE A 113 3.11 -14.97 -30.53
N LYS A 114 1.98 -15.19 -31.23
CA LYS A 114 1.88 -16.08 -32.39
C LYS A 114 2.16 -15.30 -33.67
N ASP A 115 2.77 -15.96 -34.64
CA ASP A 115 3.08 -15.35 -35.94
C ASP A 115 1.80 -15.23 -36.79
N THR A 116 1.05 -14.16 -36.53
CA THR A 116 -0.31 -13.92 -37.02
C THR A 116 -0.50 -12.45 -37.38
N VAL A 117 -1.57 -12.13 -38.12
CA VAL A 117 -1.87 -10.76 -38.58
C VAL A 117 -2.64 -9.95 -37.52
N GLU A 118 -3.34 -10.63 -36.62
CA GLU A 118 -4.15 -10.05 -35.54
C GLU A 118 -3.76 -10.68 -34.20
N PHE A 119 -4.02 -9.99 -33.09
CA PHE A 119 -3.72 -10.54 -31.77
C PHE A 119 -4.59 -11.76 -31.47
N GLY A 120 -4.01 -12.78 -30.82
CA GLY A 120 -4.69 -14.02 -30.50
C GLY A 120 -5.05 -14.18 -29.03
N LEU A 121 -5.53 -15.38 -28.67
CA LEU A 121 -5.78 -15.77 -27.29
C LEU A 121 -4.54 -15.65 -26.40
N GLU A 122 -3.37 -15.99 -26.93
CA GLU A 122 -2.10 -15.91 -26.23
C GLU A 122 -1.75 -14.47 -25.83
N ASP A 123 -1.98 -13.52 -26.73
CA ASP A 123 -1.74 -12.10 -26.45
C ASP A 123 -2.72 -11.58 -25.38
N ILE A 124 -4.00 -11.92 -25.48
CA ILE A 124 -5.02 -11.56 -24.47
C ILE A 124 -4.63 -12.11 -23.10
N LEU A 125 -4.22 -13.38 -23.05
CA LEU A 125 -3.83 -14.06 -21.82
C LEU A 125 -2.65 -13.37 -21.13
N VAL A 126 -1.55 -13.24 -21.87
CA VAL A 126 -0.30 -12.70 -21.31
C VAL A 126 -0.47 -11.23 -20.99
N TRP A 127 -1.09 -10.44 -21.87
CA TRP A 127 -1.27 -9.02 -21.64
C TRP A 127 -2.17 -8.75 -20.44
N GLY A 128 -3.30 -9.47 -20.33
CA GLY A 128 -4.21 -9.35 -19.19
C GLY A 128 -3.54 -9.70 -17.86
N ILE A 129 -2.72 -10.76 -17.82
CA ILE A 129 -1.97 -11.12 -16.61
C ILE A 129 -0.93 -10.05 -16.26
N LEU A 130 -0.15 -9.57 -17.23
CA LEU A 130 0.83 -8.51 -16.99
C LEU A 130 0.17 -7.20 -16.56
N ARG A 131 -1.00 -6.85 -17.11
CA ARG A 131 -1.80 -5.68 -16.71
C ARG A 131 -2.21 -5.71 -15.23
N SER A 132 -2.38 -6.91 -14.68
CA SER A 132 -2.68 -7.11 -13.26
C SER A 132 -1.45 -7.05 -12.34
N ASN A 133 -0.23 -7.13 -12.90
CA ASN A 133 1.01 -7.17 -12.14
C ASN A 133 1.53 -5.75 -11.85
N GLY A 134 1.59 -5.40 -10.56
CA GLY A 134 2.02 -4.07 -10.10
C GLY A 134 3.46 -3.69 -10.44
N LEU A 135 4.32 -4.66 -10.83
CA LEU A 135 5.71 -4.39 -11.21
C LEU A 135 5.84 -3.85 -12.64
N MET A 136 4.82 -4.01 -13.49
CA MET A 136 4.91 -3.66 -14.91
C MET A 136 5.19 -2.18 -15.15
N GLY A 137 4.72 -1.27 -14.28
CA GLY A 137 4.98 0.16 -14.44
C GLY A 137 6.47 0.54 -14.44
N SER A 138 7.31 -0.19 -13.69
CA SER A 138 8.77 -0.01 -13.69
C SER A 138 9.42 -0.76 -14.85
N ILE A 139 8.93 -1.94 -15.18
CA ILE A 139 9.44 -2.79 -16.27
C ILE A 139 9.29 -2.09 -17.63
N LEU A 140 8.15 -1.47 -17.90
CA LEU A 140 7.88 -0.76 -19.16
C LEU A 140 8.77 0.48 -19.36
N LYS A 141 9.40 0.99 -18.30
CA LYS A 141 10.37 2.09 -18.37
C LYS A 141 11.80 1.62 -18.55
N ASN A 142 12.05 0.31 -18.36
CA ASN A 142 13.37 -0.28 -18.42
C ASN A 142 13.73 -0.66 -19.87
N LYS A 143 14.87 -0.15 -20.35
CA LYS A 143 15.36 -0.38 -21.72
C LYS A 143 15.73 -1.83 -22.02
N ASN A 144 15.87 -2.68 -21.00
CA ASN A 144 16.16 -4.11 -21.16
C ASN A 144 14.99 -4.91 -21.78
N TYR A 145 13.77 -4.38 -21.75
CA TYR A 145 12.57 -5.06 -22.28
C TYR A 145 11.95 -4.29 -23.44
N ILE A 146 12.78 -3.86 -24.39
CA ILE A 146 12.36 -2.98 -25.50
C ILE A 146 11.24 -3.59 -26.36
N ASN A 147 11.33 -4.87 -26.69
CA ASN A 147 10.37 -5.57 -27.56
C ASN A 147 9.07 -5.88 -26.81
N LEU A 148 9.19 -6.30 -25.55
CA LEU A 148 8.04 -6.46 -24.66
C LEU A 148 7.29 -5.14 -24.46
N THR A 149 8.01 -4.04 -24.23
CA THR A 149 7.42 -2.71 -24.03
C THR A 149 6.72 -2.24 -25.30
N ARG A 150 7.34 -2.45 -26.47
CA ARG A 150 6.73 -2.18 -27.79
C ARG A 150 5.41 -2.93 -27.95
N TRP A 151 5.43 -4.25 -27.75
CA TRP A 151 4.25 -5.11 -27.82
C TRP A 151 3.17 -4.66 -26.81
N TYR A 152 3.54 -4.44 -25.55
CA TYR A 152 2.59 -4.05 -24.50
C TYR A 152 1.85 -2.76 -24.85
N ASN A 153 2.59 -1.74 -25.32
CA ASN A 153 2.02 -0.47 -25.74
C ASN A 153 1.18 -0.60 -27.01
N HIS A 154 1.58 -1.46 -27.95
CA HIS A 154 0.78 -1.76 -29.14
C HIS A 154 -0.56 -2.41 -28.76
N MET A 155 -0.54 -3.38 -27.84
CA MET A 155 -1.72 -4.05 -27.33
C MET A 155 -2.67 -3.08 -26.58
N GLU A 156 -2.13 -2.10 -25.84
CA GLU A 156 -2.91 -1.06 -25.15
C GLU A 156 -3.72 -0.18 -26.13
N LEU A 157 -3.32 -0.08 -27.40
CA LEU A 157 -4.06 0.71 -28.40
C LEU A 157 -5.42 0.10 -28.79
N TYR A 158 -5.62 -1.20 -28.55
CA TYR A 158 -6.89 -1.86 -28.83
C TYR A 158 -7.90 -1.57 -27.71
N PRO A 159 -9.08 -0.98 -28.00
CA PRO A 159 -10.05 -0.60 -26.97
C PRO A 159 -10.51 -1.76 -26.07
N VAL A 160 -10.58 -2.98 -26.62
CA VAL A 160 -10.95 -4.17 -25.84
C VAL A 160 -9.92 -4.51 -24.75
N LEU A 161 -8.65 -4.15 -24.94
CA LEU A 161 -7.57 -4.32 -23.97
C LEU A 161 -7.36 -3.06 -23.13
N GLY A 162 -7.00 -1.92 -23.74
CA GLY A 162 -6.60 -0.70 -23.04
C GLY A 162 -7.71 -0.09 -22.17
N GLU A 163 -8.96 -0.11 -22.66
CA GLU A 163 -10.10 0.44 -21.91
C GLU A 163 -10.67 -0.53 -20.86
N SER A 164 -10.10 -1.74 -20.71
CA SER A 164 -10.60 -2.75 -19.76
C SER A 164 -10.63 -2.23 -18.32
N HIS A 165 -9.64 -1.43 -17.93
CA HIS A 165 -9.62 -0.79 -16.62
C HIS A 165 -10.73 0.25 -16.45
N GLN A 166 -10.95 1.10 -17.47
CA GLN A 166 -12.01 2.11 -17.44
C GLN A 166 -13.40 1.46 -17.39
N PHE A 167 -13.58 0.35 -18.11
CA PHE A 167 -14.79 -0.46 -18.07
C PHE A 167 -15.11 -0.93 -16.65
N ILE A 168 -14.16 -1.58 -15.96
CA ILE A 168 -14.38 -2.03 -14.56
C ILE A 168 -14.70 -0.85 -13.64
N GLN A 169 -13.98 0.27 -13.78
CA GLN A 169 -14.24 1.45 -12.96
C GLN A 169 -15.66 1.98 -13.16
N GLN A 170 -16.15 1.99 -14.40
CA GLN A 170 -17.49 2.45 -14.72
C GLN A 170 -18.55 1.49 -14.13
N GLU A 171 -18.36 0.18 -14.26
CA GLU A 171 -19.24 -0.81 -13.64
C GLU A 171 -19.27 -0.69 -12.11
N CYS A 172 -18.12 -0.47 -11.47
CA CYS A 172 -18.07 -0.20 -10.03
C CYS A 172 -18.85 1.07 -9.63
N LYS A 173 -18.80 2.12 -10.44
CA LYS A 173 -19.59 3.35 -10.22
C LYS A 173 -21.10 3.07 -10.38
N ASN A 174 -21.47 2.31 -11.41
CA ASN A 174 -22.85 1.92 -11.68
C ASN A 174 -23.43 1.08 -10.52
N LEU A 175 -22.66 0.14 -9.97
CA LEU A 175 -23.04 -0.66 -8.79
C LEU A 175 -23.28 0.20 -7.56
N LYS A 176 -22.37 1.14 -7.26
CA LYS A 176 -22.51 2.06 -6.12
C LYS A 176 -23.74 2.95 -6.26
N THR A 177 -24.04 3.40 -7.48
CA THR A 177 -25.24 4.20 -7.77
C THR A 177 -26.51 3.37 -7.60
N SER A 178 -26.52 2.14 -8.12
CA SER A 178 -27.64 1.21 -7.99
C SER A 178 -27.90 0.80 -6.54
N GLN A 179 -26.84 0.58 -5.75
CA GLN A 179 -26.95 0.34 -4.31
C GLN A 179 -27.48 1.56 -3.56
N LYS A 180 -27.05 2.78 -3.91
CA LYS A 180 -27.61 4.01 -3.32
C LYS A 180 -29.12 4.13 -3.59
N LEU A 181 -29.57 3.84 -4.81
CA LEU A 181 -30.98 3.87 -5.19
C LEU A 181 -31.81 2.81 -4.44
N LYS A 182 -31.31 1.57 -4.33
CA LYS A 182 -31.98 0.50 -3.55
C LYS A 182 -32.08 0.85 -2.06
N ASN A 183 -31.00 1.37 -1.47
CA ASN A 183 -30.99 1.78 -0.07
C ASN A 183 -31.95 2.96 0.20
N ALA A 184 -32.07 3.91 -0.75
CA ALA A 184 -33.03 5.00 -0.67
C ALA A 184 -34.50 4.53 -0.75
N ALA A 185 -34.77 3.52 -1.57
CA ALA A 185 -36.11 2.90 -1.70
C ALA A 185 -36.51 2.07 -0.47
N GLU A 186 -35.55 1.41 0.20
CA GLU A 186 -35.78 0.62 1.41
C GLU A 186 -35.82 1.45 2.72
N GLY A 187 -35.81 2.79 2.64
CA GLY A 187 -35.79 3.66 3.81
C GLY A 187 -34.50 3.58 4.66
N LYS A 188 -33.53 2.77 4.24
CA LYS A 188 -32.19 2.70 4.83
C LYS A 188 -31.37 3.87 4.30
N LYS A 189 -31.48 5.03 4.97
CA LYS A 189 -30.46 6.07 4.87
C LYS A 189 -29.12 5.48 5.35
N LYS A 190 -28.34 4.90 4.44
CA LYS A 190 -26.89 4.87 4.62
C LYS A 190 -26.43 6.30 4.45
N GLU A 191 -26.16 6.95 5.58
CA GLU A 191 -25.24 8.07 5.56
C GLU A 191 -24.05 7.62 4.72
N GLY A 192 -23.74 8.37 3.66
CA GLY A 192 -22.53 8.12 2.90
C GLY A 192 -21.36 8.10 3.88
N HIS A 193 -20.23 7.51 3.49
CA HIS A 193 -18.97 7.80 4.18
C HIS A 193 -18.68 9.31 4.06
N LYS A 194 -19.34 10.14 4.89
CA LYS A 194 -18.67 11.22 5.57
C LYS A 194 -17.49 10.53 6.23
N ALA A 195 -16.29 11.09 6.07
CA ALA A 195 -15.21 10.72 6.97
C ALA A 195 -15.82 10.73 8.37
N ASN A 196 -15.87 9.56 8.99
CA ASN A 196 -16.47 9.44 10.30
C ASN A 196 -15.45 10.05 11.25
N PHE A 197 -15.56 11.37 11.45
CA PHE A 197 -14.76 12.09 12.42
C PHE A 197 -15.25 11.83 13.86
N ASP A 198 -16.29 11.00 14.03
CA ASP A 198 -16.58 10.30 15.29
C ASP A 198 -15.54 9.20 15.52
N ILE A 199 -14.28 9.62 15.62
CA ILE A 199 -13.30 8.88 16.39
C ILE A 199 -13.65 9.22 17.83
N ASP A 200 -14.47 8.38 18.44
CA ASP A 200 -14.80 8.52 19.85
C ASP A 200 -13.51 8.35 20.66
N LEU A 201 -13.26 9.28 21.60
CA LEU A 201 -12.16 9.19 22.55
C LEU A 201 -12.73 8.62 23.85
N PRO A 202 -12.62 7.30 24.11
CA PRO A 202 -13.33 6.68 25.22
C PRO A 202 -12.85 7.28 26.55
N GLY A 203 -13.78 7.85 27.32
CA GLY A 203 -13.48 8.49 28.60
C GLY A 203 -12.97 9.93 28.50
N ALA A 204 -12.89 10.52 27.31
CA ALA A 204 -12.56 11.93 27.15
C ALA A 204 -13.68 12.82 27.72
N LYS A 205 -13.29 13.79 28.54
CA LYS A 205 -14.18 14.80 29.11
C LYS A 205 -13.95 16.13 28.42
N ILE A 206 -15.05 16.84 28.18
CA ILE A 206 -15.02 18.20 27.64
C ILE A 206 -14.19 19.09 28.59
N GLY A 207 -13.22 19.81 28.05
CA GLY A 207 -12.29 20.68 28.78
C GLY A 207 -11.00 20.02 29.25
N GLU A 208 -10.93 18.68 29.29
CA GLU A 208 -9.76 17.95 29.83
C GLU A 208 -8.84 17.38 28.73
N VAL A 209 -9.28 17.34 27.47
CA VAL A 209 -8.48 16.80 26.37
C VAL A 209 -7.27 17.69 26.09
N VAL A 210 -6.08 17.10 26.09
CA VAL A 210 -4.85 17.79 25.67
C VAL A 210 -4.21 16.98 24.56
N THR A 211 -4.11 17.59 23.38
CA THR A 211 -3.45 17.04 22.21
C THR A 211 -2.12 17.73 21.99
N ARG A 212 -1.25 17.14 21.14
CA ARG A 212 0.00 17.78 20.76
C ARG A 212 0.35 17.50 19.32
N PHE A 213 0.92 18.48 18.63
CA PHE A 213 1.62 18.29 17.37
C PHE A 213 3.13 18.41 17.64
N PRO A 214 3.89 17.29 17.61
CA PRO A 214 5.29 17.29 17.98
C PRO A 214 6.25 17.14 16.78
N PRO A 215 6.47 18.17 15.95
CA PRO A 215 7.39 18.07 14.82
C PRO A 215 8.86 18.08 15.29
N GLU A 216 9.69 17.27 14.64
CA GLU A 216 11.15 17.37 14.77
C GLU A 216 11.64 18.53 13.87
N PRO A 217 12.42 19.49 14.37
CA PRO A 217 12.87 20.64 13.58
C PRO A 217 14.09 20.28 12.70
N SER A 218 14.01 19.16 11.97
CA SER A 218 15.06 18.65 11.08
C SER A 218 14.69 18.70 9.59
N GLY A 219 13.52 19.24 9.25
CA GLY A 219 13.07 19.44 7.88
C GLY A 219 11.76 20.21 7.76
N TYR A 220 11.41 20.58 6.53
CA TYR A 220 10.18 21.31 6.20
C TYR A 220 8.92 20.46 6.34
N LEU A 221 7.78 21.08 6.67
CA LEU A 221 6.53 20.37 6.68
C LEU A 221 6.09 19.96 5.26
N HIS A 222 5.55 18.76 5.11
CA HIS A 222 4.88 18.30 3.91
C HIS A 222 3.40 18.00 4.20
N ILE A 223 2.60 17.71 3.18
CA ILE A 223 1.15 17.45 3.30
C ILE A 223 0.76 16.37 4.33
N GLY A 224 1.64 15.39 4.59
CA GLY A 224 1.44 14.40 5.66
C GLY A 224 1.36 15.03 7.06
N HIS A 225 2.14 16.07 7.33
CA HIS A 225 2.15 16.78 8.60
C HIS A 225 0.89 17.63 8.78
N ALA A 226 0.38 18.23 7.70
CA ALA A 226 -0.89 18.95 7.73
C ALA A 226 -2.02 18.09 8.28
N LYS A 227 -2.11 16.81 7.85
CA LYS A 227 -3.08 15.86 8.39
C LYS A 227 -2.93 15.67 9.91
N ALA A 228 -1.70 15.48 10.38
CA ALA A 228 -1.45 15.25 11.81
C ALA A 228 -1.77 16.49 12.65
N ALA A 229 -1.34 17.67 12.21
CA ALA A 229 -1.59 18.94 12.91
C ALA A 229 -3.09 19.26 12.95
N LEU A 230 -3.79 19.17 11.81
CA LEU A 230 -5.24 19.41 11.72
C LEU A 230 -6.05 18.42 12.56
N LEU A 231 -5.64 17.15 12.61
CA LEU A 231 -6.34 16.14 13.41
C LEU A 231 -6.21 16.43 14.92
N ASN A 232 -5.02 16.82 15.39
CA ASN A 232 -4.83 17.18 16.79
C ASN A 232 -5.65 18.44 17.14
N GLN A 233 -5.62 19.47 16.27
CA GLN A 233 -6.43 20.67 16.45
C GLN A 233 -7.93 20.36 16.47
N TYR A 234 -8.39 19.46 15.58
CA TYR A 234 -9.79 19.04 15.54
C TYR A 234 -10.26 18.46 16.87
N PHE A 235 -9.49 17.55 17.49
CA PHE A 235 -9.86 16.98 18.78
C PHE A 235 -9.77 18.00 19.92
N ALA A 236 -8.75 18.86 19.93
CA ALA A 236 -8.68 19.95 20.90
C ALA A 236 -9.94 20.83 20.83
N ASN A 237 -10.34 21.24 19.63
CA ASN A 237 -11.53 22.08 19.44
C ASN A 237 -12.82 21.35 19.80
N GLN A 238 -12.99 20.11 19.34
CA GLN A 238 -14.22 19.34 19.56
C GLN A 238 -14.49 19.09 21.05
N PHE A 239 -13.43 18.82 21.81
CA PHE A 239 -13.53 18.59 23.25
C PHE A 239 -13.32 19.84 24.07
N LYS A 240 -13.23 21.05 23.47
CA LYS A 240 -12.88 22.30 24.18
C LYS A 240 -11.62 22.18 25.03
N GLY A 241 -10.68 21.37 24.56
CA GLY A 241 -9.42 21.04 25.18
C GLY A 241 -8.31 22.00 24.75
N LYS A 242 -7.07 21.50 24.76
CA LYS A 242 -5.86 22.25 24.37
C LYS A 242 -5.07 21.53 23.27
N LEU A 243 -4.45 22.30 22.40
CA LEU A 243 -3.44 21.87 21.44
C LEU A 243 -2.07 22.41 21.85
N LEU A 244 -1.12 21.52 22.09
CA LEU A 244 0.28 21.89 22.33
C LEU A 244 1.07 21.77 21.03
N ILE A 245 1.88 22.77 20.71
CA ILE A 245 2.95 22.61 19.72
C ILE A 245 4.22 22.32 20.50
N ARG A 246 4.89 21.21 20.19
CA ARG A 246 6.14 20.84 20.86
C ARG A 246 7.20 20.53 19.84
N PHE A 247 8.27 21.30 19.78
CA PHE A 247 9.41 20.87 18.98
C PHE A 247 10.07 19.68 19.65
N ASP A 248 10.18 18.56 18.93
CA ASP A 248 10.86 17.37 19.42
C ASP A 248 12.35 17.47 19.11
N ASP A 249 13.01 18.41 19.81
CA ASP A 249 14.35 18.91 19.55
C ASP A 249 15.44 18.13 20.33
N THR A 250 15.47 16.82 20.11
CA THR A 250 16.38 15.90 20.84
C THR A 250 17.67 15.58 20.09
N ASN A 251 17.78 15.99 18.84
CA ASN A 251 18.89 15.68 17.93
C ASN A 251 19.67 16.93 17.51
N PRO A 252 20.72 17.31 18.25
CA PRO A 252 21.45 18.55 17.99
C PRO A 252 22.18 18.58 16.63
N SER A 253 22.34 17.43 15.96
CA SER A 253 23.07 17.34 14.68
C SER A 253 22.23 17.67 13.45
N LYS A 254 20.90 17.54 13.54
CA LYS A 254 19.99 17.72 12.40
C LYS A 254 19.11 18.94 12.52
N GLU A 255 19.01 19.49 13.73
CA GLU A 255 18.08 20.55 14.06
C GLU A 255 18.64 21.90 13.68
N LYS A 256 17.78 22.75 13.13
CA LYS A 256 18.13 24.11 12.76
C LYS A 256 16.96 25.04 13.01
N GLU A 257 17.29 26.24 13.47
CA GLU A 257 16.34 27.34 13.68
C GLU A 257 15.53 27.67 12.41
N GLU A 258 16.13 27.48 11.22
CA GLU A 258 15.43 27.69 9.94
C GLU A 258 14.19 26.78 9.78
N TYR A 259 14.27 25.53 10.24
CA TYR A 259 13.16 24.59 10.15
C TYR A 259 12.09 24.90 11.18
N GLU A 260 12.50 25.28 12.39
CA GLU A 260 11.59 25.71 13.44
C GLU A 260 10.71 26.89 12.97
N GLN A 261 11.36 27.93 12.44
CA GLN A 261 10.68 29.12 11.94
C GLN A 261 9.72 28.78 10.79
N SER A 262 10.17 27.96 9.83
CA SER A 262 9.30 27.51 8.74
C SER A 262 8.10 26.70 9.22
N ILE A 263 8.27 25.84 10.23
CA ILE A 263 7.18 25.05 10.80
C ILE A 263 6.14 25.98 11.45
N ILE A 264 6.58 27.00 12.20
CA ILE A 264 5.66 27.98 12.80
C ILE A 264 4.89 28.74 11.71
N GLU A 265 5.58 29.16 10.64
CA GLU A 265 4.95 29.85 9.50
C GLU A 265 3.93 28.97 8.78
N ASP A 266 4.26 27.71 8.51
CA ASP A 266 3.36 26.75 7.87
C ASP A 266 2.12 26.46 8.74
N LEU A 267 2.28 26.30 10.06
CA LEU A 267 1.17 26.12 10.98
C LEU A 267 0.26 27.36 11.01
N ALA A 268 0.84 28.56 11.02
CA ALA A 268 0.07 29.80 10.95
C ALA A 268 -0.70 29.94 9.63
N LEU A 269 -0.10 29.56 8.50
CA LEU A 269 -0.75 29.54 7.17
C LEU A 269 -1.98 28.61 7.15
N MET A 270 -1.92 27.50 7.88
CA MET A 270 -3.03 26.55 8.02
C MET A 270 -4.04 26.94 9.11
N GLU A 271 -3.91 28.13 9.71
CA GLU A 271 -4.72 28.59 10.85
C GLU A 271 -4.65 27.65 12.08
N ILE A 272 -3.52 26.94 12.22
CA ILE A 272 -3.25 26.06 13.34
C ILE A 272 -2.55 26.85 14.43
N LYS A 273 -3.32 27.21 15.48
CA LYS A 273 -2.81 27.92 16.65
C LYS A 273 -2.70 26.98 17.85
N GLY A 274 -1.49 26.79 18.36
CA GLY A 274 -1.27 26.12 19.64
C GLY A 274 -1.64 26.99 20.82
N ASP A 275 -2.12 26.37 21.90
CA ASP A 275 -2.33 26.99 23.21
C ASP A 275 -1.00 27.21 23.97
N ALA A 276 0.02 26.41 23.66
CA ALA A 276 1.37 26.58 24.17
C ALA A 276 2.39 26.06 23.15
N LEU A 277 3.56 26.69 23.17
CA LEU A 277 4.77 26.23 22.48
C LEU A 277 5.74 25.72 23.54
N SER A 278 6.37 24.57 23.30
CA SER A 278 7.37 23.96 24.20
C SER A 278 8.44 23.25 23.41
N TYR A 279 9.57 22.98 24.04
CA TYR A 279 10.68 22.23 23.49
C TYR A 279 10.90 20.98 24.33
N THR A 280 11.27 19.85 23.72
CA THR A 280 11.65 18.66 24.48
C THR A 280 12.95 18.92 25.25
N SER A 281 13.86 19.73 24.71
CA SER A 281 15.13 20.10 25.35
C SER A 281 14.96 20.83 26.70
N ASP A 282 13.92 21.66 26.86
CA ASP A 282 13.54 22.29 28.14
C ASP A 282 13.26 21.26 29.25
N HIS A 283 13.03 20.00 28.89
CA HIS A 283 12.71 18.90 29.80
C HIS A 283 13.87 17.91 29.98
N PHE A 284 15.08 18.18 29.45
CA PHE A 284 16.20 17.24 29.57
C PHE A 284 16.58 16.89 30.99
N ASP A 285 16.56 17.86 31.93
CA ASP A 285 16.84 17.57 33.34
C ASP A 285 15.82 16.56 33.92
N LEU A 286 14.53 16.72 33.58
CA LEU A 286 13.48 15.81 34.01
C LEU A 286 13.63 14.42 33.36
N ILE A 287 13.96 14.37 32.07
CA ILE A 287 14.19 13.11 31.34
C ILE A 287 15.41 12.38 31.94
N TYR A 288 16.46 13.12 32.28
CA TYR A 288 17.65 12.60 32.93
C TYR A 288 17.34 12.03 34.32
N ASP A 289 16.56 12.73 35.14
CA ASP A 289 16.13 12.25 36.45
C ASP A 289 15.30 10.96 36.35
N TYR A 290 14.42 10.85 35.34
CA TYR A 290 13.71 9.60 35.08
C TYR A 290 14.63 8.47 34.65
N ALA A 291 15.66 8.74 33.84
CA ALA A 291 16.67 7.74 33.48
C ALA A 291 17.41 7.24 34.74
N LEU A 292 17.80 8.14 35.65
CA LEU A 292 18.39 7.76 36.94
C LEU A 292 17.45 6.89 37.77
N GLN A 293 16.17 7.24 37.84
CA GLN A 293 15.17 6.45 38.54
C GLN A 293 15.04 5.05 37.91
N MET A 294 14.98 4.95 36.58
CA MET A 294 14.88 3.67 35.88
C MET A 294 16.11 2.78 36.14
N ILE A 295 17.32 3.34 36.18
CA ILE A 295 18.54 2.60 36.51
C ILE A 295 18.48 2.11 37.98
N LYS A 296 18.09 2.97 38.93
CA LYS A 296 17.95 2.61 40.35
C LYS A 296 16.93 1.49 40.59
N GLU A 297 15.86 1.45 39.78
CA GLU A 297 14.83 0.41 39.81
C GLU A 297 15.23 -0.87 39.04
N GLY A 298 16.43 -0.93 38.45
CA GLY A 298 16.89 -2.07 37.66
C GLY A 298 16.16 -2.24 36.32
N LYS A 299 15.57 -1.17 35.79
CA LYS A 299 14.78 -1.14 34.54
C LYS A 299 15.54 -0.58 33.34
N ALA A 300 16.76 -0.07 33.55
CA ALA A 300 17.65 0.44 32.51
C ALA A 300 19.11 0.06 32.83
N TYR A 301 19.93 -0.08 31.79
CA TYR A 301 21.35 -0.41 31.88
C TYR A 301 22.13 0.28 30.73
N CYS A 302 23.42 0.56 30.93
CA CYS A 302 24.31 1.11 29.91
C CYS A 302 24.90 -0.02 29.05
N ASP A 303 24.97 0.15 27.72
CA ASP A 303 25.38 -0.92 26.80
C ASP A 303 26.46 -0.45 25.82
N ASP A 304 27.66 -1.00 25.96
CA ASP A 304 28.80 -0.74 25.08
C ASP A 304 28.96 -1.74 23.93
N THR A 305 27.91 -2.51 23.63
CA THR A 305 27.90 -3.47 22.52
C THR A 305 27.87 -2.71 21.19
N ASP A 306 28.70 -3.11 20.23
CA ASP A 306 28.75 -2.47 18.92
C ASP A 306 27.40 -2.57 18.18
N VAL A 307 27.13 -1.59 17.31
CA VAL A 307 25.82 -1.40 16.67
C VAL A 307 25.37 -2.62 15.85
N GLU A 308 26.29 -3.28 15.14
CA GLU A 308 25.95 -4.44 14.32
C GLU A 308 25.59 -5.64 15.20
N THR A 309 26.42 -5.95 16.21
CA THR A 309 26.10 -7.01 17.17
C THR A 309 24.78 -6.74 17.91
N MET A 310 24.55 -5.51 18.37
CA MET A 310 23.29 -5.13 19.04
C MET A 310 22.06 -5.35 18.15
N ARG A 311 22.20 -5.11 16.84
CA ARG A 311 21.13 -5.31 15.86
C ARG A 311 20.82 -6.79 15.66
N GLU A 312 21.85 -7.64 15.57
CA GLU A 312 21.70 -9.10 15.47
C GLU A 312 21.07 -9.68 16.74
N GLU A 313 21.60 -9.35 17.92
CA GLU A 313 21.07 -9.82 19.21
C GLU A 313 19.60 -9.44 19.39
N ARG A 314 19.21 -8.22 18.98
CA ARG A 314 17.81 -7.77 19.00
C ARG A 314 16.91 -8.57 18.06
N GLY A 315 17.42 -8.92 16.87
CA GLY A 315 16.69 -9.73 15.89
C GLY A 315 16.39 -11.14 16.41
N GLU A 316 17.34 -11.73 17.13
CA GLU A 316 17.26 -13.10 17.68
C GLU A 316 16.68 -13.13 19.12
N GLY A 317 16.40 -11.98 19.73
CA GLY A 317 15.89 -11.89 21.10
C GLY A 317 16.91 -12.30 22.18
N ILE A 318 18.20 -12.20 21.87
CA ILE A 318 19.31 -12.53 22.76
C ILE A 318 19.56 -11.35 23.71
N LYS A 319 19.78 -11.63 24.99
CA LYS A 319 20.14 -10.58 25.96
C LYS A 319 21.56 -10.10 25.73
N SER A 320 21.76 -8.77 25.73
CA SER A 320 23.10 -8.18 25.80
C SER A 320 23.84 -8.70 27.03
N LYS A 321 25.16 -8.90 26.90
CA LYS A 321 26.04 -9.27 28.02
C LYS A 321 26.00 -8.23 29.16
N ARG A 322 25.56 -7.00 28.87
CA ARG A 322 25.56 -5.86 29.79
C ARG A 322 24.23 -5.70 30.54
N ARG A 323 23.21 -6.46 30.12
CA ARG A 323 21.85 -6.40 30.68
C ARG A 323 21.79 -6.64 32.18
N ASP A 324 22.67 -7.49 32.71
CA ASP A 324 22.71 -7.87 34.12
C ASP A 324 23.79 -7.10 34.92
N ARG A 325 24.28 -5.95 34.41
CA ARG A 325 25.18 -5.05 35.16
C ARG A 325 24.50 -4.58 36.46
N SER A 326 25.29 -4.35 37.51
CA SER A 326 24.74 -3.85 38.77
C SER A 326 24.23 -2.42 38.64
N VAL A 327 23.32 -2.03 39.53
CA VAL A 327 22.76 -0.66 39.56
C VAL A 327 23.86 0.37 39.78
N GLU A 328 24.82 0.08 40.66
CA GLU A 328 25.95 0.95 40.97
C GLU A 328 26.84 1.19 39.75
N GLU A 329 27.12 0.13 38.99
CA GLU A 329 27.94 0.21 37.78
C GLU A 329 27.25 1.05 36.70
N ASN A 330 25.96 0.80 36.45
CA ASN A 330 25.18 1.56 35.48
C ASN A 330 25.07 3.04 35.88
N LEU A 331 24.88 3.34 37.18
CA LEU A 331 24.85 4.72 37.66
C LEU A 331 26.19 5.43 37.47
N ARG A 332 27.31 4.77 37.77
CA ARG A 332 28.65 5.35 37.52
C ARG A 332 28.81 5.69 36.03
N ILE A 333 28.56 4.72 35.15
CA ILE A 333 28.71 4.92 33.70
C ILE A 333 27.79 6.05 33.20
N PHE A 334 26.51 6.06 33.60
CA PHE A 334 25.56 7.07 33.12
C PHE A 334 25.85 8.48 33.65
N THR A 335 26.29 8.61 34.90
CA THR A 335 26.47 9.93 35.58
C THR A 335 27.88 10.50 35.43
N GLU A 336 28.91 9.65 35.47
CA GLU A 336 30.31 10.07 35.49
C GLU A 336 30.96 9.95 34.10
N GLU A 337 30.54 8.98 33.27
CA GLU A 337 31.17 8.72 31.97
C GLU A 337 30.36 9.32 30.80
N MET A 338 29.12 8.86 30.59
CA MET A 338 28.27 9.25 29.45
C MET A 338 27.93 10.74 29.48
N LYS A 339 27.46 11.25 30.64
CA LYS A 339 27.11 12.67 30.81
C LYS A 339 28.29 13.62 30.60
N ASN A 340 29.50 13.19 30.95
CA ASN A 340 30.70 14.00 30.81
C ASN A 340 31.43 13.77 29.47
N GLY A 341 30.95 12.86 28.63
CA GLY A 341 31.52 12.59 27.31
C GLY A 341 32.93 11.99 27.35
N THR A 342 33.23 11.14 28.33
CA THR A 342 34.53 10.46 28.43
C THR A 342 34.70 9.38 27.34
N GLU A 343 35.90 8.82 27.16
CA GLU A 343 36.12 7.75 26.17
C GLU A 343 35.32 6.47 26.46
N GLU A 344 35.04 6.18 27.74
CA GLU A 344 34.15 5.08 28.14
C GLU A 344 32.68 5.46 27.91
N GLY A 345 32.33 6.70 28.25
CA GLY A 345 30.99 7.25 28.05
C GLY A 345 30.56 7.27 26.59
N LEU A 346 31.47 7.59 25.66
CA LEU A 346 31.19 7.61 24.22
C LEU A 346 31.02 6.21 23.59
N LYS A 347 31.39 5.15 24.31
CA LYS A 347 31.22 3.76 23.87
C LYS A 347 29.91 3.14 24.34
N ASN A 348 29.31 3.69 25.40
CA ASN A 348 28.02 3.27 25.97
C ASN A 348 26.89 4.17 25.47
#